data_AF-A0A4P2QZD0-F1
#
_entry.id   AF-A0A4P2QZD0-F1
#
_cell.length_a   1.000
_cell.length_b   1.000
_cell.length_c   1.000
_cell.angle_alpha   90.00
_cell.angle_beta   90.00
_cell.angle_gamma   90.00
#
_symmetry.space_group_name_H-M   'P 1'
#
loop_
_entity.id
_entity.type
_entity.pdbx_description
1 polymer ?
#
loop_
_entity_poly.entity_id
_entity_poly.type
_entity_poly.pdbx_seq_one_letter_code
_entity_poly.pdbx_strand_id
1 'polypeptide(L)'
;MGGPSGLARSQACKLRRACLDLVQFHRSLTRREFEQDGALEGALKLKGEGKVRFLGVSGTLPNLVEQIEMGVFDAFQIPYSALQREHEEVIGKAAQAGAGIIIRGGVARGAPTDWQRTNYMLPGTTMQDRWERAGGAG
;
A
#
# COMPACT_ATOMS: atom_id res chain seq x y z
N MET A 1 -23.46 14.83 -6.21
CA MET A 1 -22.26 14.12 -5.72
C MET A 1 -21.10 14.43 -6.65
N GLY A 2 -19.94 14.87 -6.14
CA GLY A 2 -18.81 15.28 -6.98
C GLY A 2 -18.07 14.07 -7.54
N GLY A 3 -18.00 13.93 -8.86
CA GLY A 3 -17.27 12.86 -9.53
C GLY A 3 -15.75 12.92 -9.29
N PRO A 4 -14.97 11.99 -9.88
CA PRO A 4 -13.52 11.85 -9.66
C PRO A 4 -12.73 13.15 -9.84
N SER A 5 -13.11 13.97 -10.84
CA SER A 5 -12.51 15.27 -11.11
C SER A 5 -12.73 16.30 -9.99
N GLY A 6 -13.88 16.26 -9.32
CA GLY A 6 -14.15 17.11 -8.16
C GLY A 6 -13.32 16.72 -6.95
N LEU A 7 -13.15 15.41 -6.72
CA LEU A 7 -12.33 14.88 -5.64
C LEU A 7 -10.85 15.22 -5.82
N ALA A 8 -10.29 15.01 -7.02
CA ALA A 8 -8.90 15.35 -7.32
C ALA A 8 -8.62 16.85 -7.14
N ARG A 9 -9.53 17.70 -7.64
CA ARG A 9 -9.42 19.16 -7.49
C ARG A 9 -9.46 19.58 -6.02
N SER A 10 -10.32 18.95 -5.22
CA SER A 10 -10.41 19.17 -3.77
C SER A 10 -9.09 18.84 -3.07
N GLN A 11 -8.50 17.66 -3.35
CA GLN A 11 -7.24 17.25 -2.71
C GLN A 11 -6.06 18.12 -3.16
N ALA A 12 -5.95 18.41 -4.45
CA ALA A 12 -4.92 19.28 -5.00
C ALA A 12 -4.99 20.70 -4.42
N CYS A 13 -6.20 21.25 -4.25
CA CYS A 13 -6.42 22.55 -3.62
C CYS A 13 -5.97 22.57 -2.15
N LYS A 14 -6.31 21.54 -1.37
CA LYS A 14 -5.85 21.40 0.04
C LYS A 14 -4.32 21.41 0.14
N LEU A 15 -3.64 20.77 -0.81
CA LEU A 15 -2.19 20.70 -0.87
C LEU A 15 -1.55 21.90 -1.60
N ARG A 16 -2.37 22.83 -2.11
CA ARG A 16 -1.96 23.98 -2.95
C ARG A 16 -1.11 23.56 -4.15
N ARG A 17 -1.50 22.47 -4.80
CA ARG A 17 -0.86 21.94 -6.01
C ARG A 17 -1.82 21.95 -7.20
N ALA A 18 -1.27 22.08 -8.40
CA ALA A 18 -2.03 21.93 -9.64
C ALA A 18 -2.21 20.45 -10.05
N CYS A 19 -1.34 19.57 -9.54
CA CYS A 19 -1.28 18.14 -9.86
C CYS A 19 -0.88 17.36 -8.59
N LEU A 20 -1.38 16.14 -8.46
CA LEU A 20 -0.97 15.20 -7.40
C LEU A 20 0.11 14.26 -7.93
N ASP A 21 1.22 14.13 -7.22
CA ASP A 21 2.31 13.26 -7.68
C ASP A 21 1.93 11.78 -7.58
N LEU A 22 1.40 11.32 -6.44
CA LEU A 22 0.99 9.93 -6.24
C LEU A 22 -0.39 9.88 -5.56
N VAL A 23 -1.35 9.21 -6.18
CA VAL A 23 -2.65 8.89 -5.58
C VAL A 23 -2.73 7.41 -5.28
N GLN A 24 -3.08 7.06 -4.04
CA GLN A 24 -3.10 5.67 -3.59
C GLN A 24 -4.50 5.23 -3.17
N PHE A 25 -4.91 4.05 -3.67
CA PHE A 25 -6.05 3.34 -3.10
C PHE A 25 -5.67 2.79 -1.73
N HIS A 26 -6.39 3.23 -0.70
CA HIS A 26 -6.05 2.87 0.69
C HIS A 26 -6.38 1.42 1.03
N ARG A 27 -7.34 0.80 0.34
CA ARG A 27 -7.79 -0.58 0.57
C ARG A 27 -7.20 -1.53 -0.48
N SER A 28 -6.88 -2.75 -0.03
CA SER A 28 -6.48 -3.85 -0.89
C SER A 28 -7.73 -4.52 -1.48
N LEU A 29 -8.26 -3.96 -2.57
CA LEU A 29 -9.44 -4.48 -3.26
C LEU A 29 -9.04 -5.56 -4.28
N THR A 30 -9.98 -6.45 -4.59
CA THR A 30 -9.91 -7.36 -5.73
C THR A 30 -10.09 -6.60 -7.04
N ARG A 31 -9.66 -7.16 -8.19
CA ARG A 31 -9.94 -6.56 -9.52
C ARG A 31 -11.43 -6.29 -9.72
N ARG A 32 -12.28 -7.24 -9.35
CA ARG A 32 -13.73 -7.11 -9.50
C ARG A 32 -14.29 -5.91 -8.72
N GLU A 33 -13.83 -5.69 -7.49
CA GLU A 33 -14.25 -4.53 -6.70
C GLU A 33 -13.80 -3.21 -7.35
N PHE A 34 -12.58 -3.16 -7.90
CA PHE A 34 -12.11 -1.99 -8.66
C PHE A 34 -12.99 -1.66 -9.87
N GLU A 35 -13.43 -2.69 -10.60
CA GLU A 35 -14.29 -2.57 -11.78
C GLU A 35 -15.72 -2.14 -11.40
N GLN A 36 -16.26 -2.68 -10.32
CA GLN A 36 -17.62 -2.37 -9.86
C GLN A 36 -17.76 -0.94 -9.33
N ASP A 37 -16.76 -0.44 -8.62
CA ASP A 37 -16.83 0.87 -7.98
C ASP A 37 -16.56 2.03 -8.97
N GLY A 38 -16.03 1.75 -10.17
CA GLY A 38 -15.62 2.74 -11.17
C GLY A 38 -14.48 3.67 -10.71
N ALA A 39 -13.97 3.47 -9.49
CA ALA A 39 -12.95 4.32 -8.88
C ALA A 39 -11.61 4.21 -9.62
N LEU A 40 -11.27 3.02 -10.12
CA LEU A 40 -10.07 2.79 -10.91
C LEU A 40 -10.13 3.52 -12.25
N GLU A 41 -11.25 3.44 -12.96
CA GLU A 41 -11.46 4.17 -14.22
C GLU A 41 -11.34 5.68 -14.01
N GLY A 42 -11.96 6.20 -12.95
CA GLY A 42 -11.84 7.61 -12.57
C GLY A 42 -10.39 8.03 -12.30
N ALA A 43 -9.62 7.21 -11.60
CA ALA A 43 -8.21 7.47 -11.32
C ALA A 43 -7.33 7.45 -12.59
N LEU A 44 -7.57 6.48 -13.49
CA LEU A 44 -6.89 6.39 -14.79
C LEU A 44 -7.20 7.59 -15.67
N LYS A 45 -8.46 8.05 -15.71
CA LYS A 45 -8.84 9.27 -16.42
C LYS A 45 -8.10 10.49 -15.89
N LEU A 46 -7.99 10.65 -14.58
CA LEU A 46 -7.26 11.76 -13.96
C LEU A 46 -5.75 11.72 -14.27
N LYS A 47 -5.17 10.52 -14.37
CA LYS A 47 -3.79 10.33 -14.83
C LYS A 47 -3.65 10.76 -16.29
N GLY A 48 -4.56 10.33 -17.17
CA GLY A 48 -4.60 10.74 -18.58
C GLY A 48 -4.80 12.25 -18.79
N GLU A 49 -5.53 12.92 -17.88
CA GLU A 49 -5.70 14.38 -17.87
C GLU A 49 -4.48 15.14 -17.28
N GLY A 50 -3.43 14.44 -16.83
CA GLY A 50 -2.24 15.05 -16.22
C GLY A 50 -2.46 15.62 -14.82
N LYS A 51 -3.60 15.32 -14.18
CA LYS A 51 -3.94 15.78 -12.81
C LYS A 51 -3.32 14.89 -11.74
N VAL A 52 -2.95 13.67 -12.12
CA VAL A 52 -2.23 12.69 -11.28
C VAL A 52 -1.05 12.17 -12.09
N ARG A 53 0.15 12.11 -11.49
CA ARG A 53 1.34 11.55 -12.18
C ARG A 53 1.43 10.04 -12.04
N PHE A 54 1.26 9.54 -10.82
CA PHE A 54 1.38 8.12 -10.49
C PHE A 54 0.17 7.63 -9.71
N LEU A 55 -0.20 6.38 -9.95
CA LEU A 55 -1.23 5.64 -9.23
C LEU A 55 -0.56 4.55 -8.38
N GLY A 56 -1.09 4.34 -7.19
CA GLY A 56 -0.68 3.24 -6.36
C GLY A 56 -1.81 2.60 -5.60
N VAL A 57 -1.50 1.50 -4.93
CA VAL A 57 -2.44 0.78 -4.07
C VAL A 57 -1.73 0.28 -2.82
N SER A 58 -2.42 0.41 -1.69
CA SER A 58 -2.06 -0.25 -0.44
C SER A 58 -2.54 -1.70 -0.51
N GLY A 59 -1.64 -2.58 -0.95
CA GLY A 59 -1.91 -3.98 -1.23
C GLY A 59 -1.48 -4.91 -0.10
N THR A 60 -2.19 -6.03 0.03
CA THR A 60 -1.84 -7.16 0.88
C THR A 60 -2.21 -8.45 0.16
N LEU A 61 -1.49 -9.54 0.44
CA LEU A 61 -1.91 -10.87 0.01
C LEU A 61 -3.32 -11.21 0.54
N PRO A 62 -4.11 -11.99 -0.23
CA PRO A 62 -3.76 -12.54 -1.55
C PRO A 62 -3.91 -11.53 -2.72
N ASN A 63 -4.71 -10.47 -2.56
CA ASN A 63 -5.09 -9.54 -3.63
C ASN A 63 -3.90 -8.85 -4.32
N LEU A 64 -2.79 -8.65 -3.59
CA LEU A 64 -1.58 -8.02 -4.12
C LEU A 64 -1.06 -8.67 -5.40
N VAL A 65 -1.19 -9.99 -5.55
CA VAL A 65 -0.74 -10.70 -6.76
C VAL A 65 -1.50 -10.20 -7.98
N GLU A 66 -2.83 -10.22 -7.93
CA GLU A 66 -3.68 -9.73 -9.01
C GLU A 66 -3.48 -8.23 -9.26
N GLN A 67 -3.31 -7.44 -8.20
CA GLN A 67 -3.05 -5.99 -8.32
C GLN A 67 -1.76 -5.68 -9.10
N ILE A 68 -0.72 -6.50 -8.94
CA ILE A 68 0.52 -6.38 -9.73
C ILE A 68 0.26 -6.76 -11.18
N GLU A 69 -0.41 -7.89 -11.42
CA GLU A 69 -0.73 -8.40 -12.75
C GLU A 69 -1.63 -7.46 -13.56
N MET A 70 -2.43 -6.62 -12.90
CA MET A 70 -3.22 -5.57 -13.57
C MET A 70 -2.35 -4.59 -14.36
N GLY A 71 -1.11 -4.33 -13.96
CA GLY A 71 -0.19 -3.43 -14.68
C GLY A 71 -0.62 -1.96 -14.71
N VAL A 72 -1.60 -1.56 -13.91
CA VAL A 72 -2.15 -0.18 -13.88
C VAL A 72 -1.56 0.70 -12.77
N PHE A 73 -0.92 0.09 -11.77
CA PHE A 73 -0.35 0.79 -10.62
C PHE A 73 1.16 0.96 -10.78
N ASP A 74 1.65 2.17 -10.52
CA ASP A 74 3.06 2.52 -10.56
C ASP A 74 3.76 2.24 -9.22
N ALA A 75 3.02 2.20 -8.11
CA ALA A 75 3.58 1.96 -6.78
C ALA A 75 2.66 1.10 -5.87
N PHE A 76 3.28 0.27 -5.04
CA PHE A 76 2.59 -0.59 -4.08
C PHE A 76 3.04 -0.27 -2.65
N GLN A 77 2.06 -0.01 -1.78
CA GLN A 77 2.31 0.16 -0.35
C GLN A 77 2.02 -1.15 0.40
N ILE A 78 3.06 -1.83 0.87
CA ILE A 78 3.00 -3.22 1.32
C ILE A 78 3.49 -3.32 2.79
N PRO A 79 2.81 -4.08 3.66
CA PRO A 79 3.33 -4.36 4.99
C PRO A 79 4.55 -5.28 4.90
N TYR A 80 5.68 -4.87 5.49
CA TYR A 80 6.88 -5.70 5.55
C TYR A 80 7.80 -5.26 6.68
N SER A 81 8.41 -6.23 7.35
CA SER A 81 9.50 -6.02 8.31
C SER A 81 10.34 -7.28 8.44
N ALA A 82 11.47 -7.22 9.17
CA ALA A 82 12.24 -8.41 9.49
C ALA A 82 11.42 -9.50 10.22
N LEU A 83 10.39 -9.09 10.96
CA LEU A 83 9.46 -9.99 11.66
C LEU A 83 8.21 -10.34 10.84
N GLN A 84 8.00 -9.72 9.68
CA GLN A 84 6.82 -9.90 8.84
C GLN A 84 7.26 -9.95 7.37
N ARG A 85 7.71 -11.14 6.94
CA ARG A 85 8.31 -11.42 5.62
C ARG A 85 7.35 -12.08 4.63
N GLU A 86 6.08 -12.21 4.97
CA GLU A 86 5.05 -12.89 4.16
C GLU A 86 4.94 -12.33 2.74
N HIS A 87 5.27 -11.06 2.55
CA HIS A 87 5.18 -10.37 1.26
C HIS A 87 6.52 -10.29 0.51
N GLU A 88 7.60 -10.88 1.02
CA GLU A 88 8.96 -10.70 0.47
C GLU A 88 9.09 -11.12 -0.99
N GLU A 89 8.56 -12.30 -1.34
CA GLU A 89 8.63 -12.82 -2.70
C GLU A 89 7.85 -11.92 -3.68
N VAL A 90 6.65 -11.51 -3.29
CA VAL A 90 5.80 -10.66 -4.14
C VAL A 90 6.32 -9.22 -4.24
N ILE A 91 6.96 -8.70 -3.19
CA ILE A 91 7.73 -7.44 -3.25
C ILE A 91 8.85 -7.55 -4.28
N GLY A 92 9.62 -8.65 -4.26
CA GLY A 92 10.67 -8.90 -5.22
C GLY A 92 10.17 -8.92 -6.67
N LYS A 93 9.06 -9.62 -6.93
CA LYS A 93 8.43 -9.68 -8.26
C LYS A 93 7.94 -8.30 -8.73
N ALA A 94 7.27 -7.54 -7.87
CA ALA A 94 6.79 -6.20 -8.19
C ALA A 94 7.94 -5.23 -8.50
N ALA A 95 9.03 -5.28 -7.72
CA ALA A 95 10.20 -4.45 -7.96
C ALA A 95 10.91 -4.80 -9.28
N GLN A 96 11.02 -6.10 -9.60
CA GLN A 96 11.58 -6.55 -10.89
C GLN A 96 10.73 -6.11 -12.09
N ALA A 97 9.41 -5.99 -11.92
CA ALA A 97 8.50 -5.43 -12.92
C ALA A 97 8.58 -3.89 -13.05
N GLY A 98 9.45 -3.23 -12.27
CA GLY A 98 9.66 -1.78 -12.32
C GLY A 98 8.71 -0.96 -11.44
N ALA A 99 7.91 -1.60 -10.59
CA ALA A 99 7.01 -0.89 -9.70
C ALA A 99 7.74 -0.29 -8.49
N GLY A 100 7.32 0.90 -8.05
CA GLY A 100 7.78 1.50 -6.81
C GLY A 100 7.25 0.76 -5.58
N ILE A 101 8.12 0.45 -4.61
CA ILE A 101 7.72 -0.23 -3.37
C ILE A 101 7.79 0.73 -2.19
N ILE A 102 6.68 0.89 -1.48
CA ILE A 102 6.58 1.68 -0.23
C ILE A 102 6.29 0.72 0.92
N ILE A 103 7.26 0.51 1.81
CA ILE A 103 7.06 -0.36 2.96
C ILE A 103 6.34 0.37 4.09
N ARG A 104 5.28 -0.23 4.63
CA ARG A 104 4.61 0.20 5.87
C ARG A 104 4.84 -0.84 6.96
N GLY A 105 5.09 -0.39 8.19
CA GLY A 105 5.51 -1.28 9.29
C GLY A 105 7.02 -1.37 9.49
N GLY A 106 7.79 -0.44 8.89
CA GLY A 106 9.21 -0.26 9.15
C GLY A 106 9.48 -0.07 10.64
N VAL A 107 9.98 -1.15 11.26
CA VAL A 107 10.11 -1.38 12.70
C VAL A 107 8.77 -1.26 13.43
N ALA A 108 8.33 -2.30 14.13
CA ALA A 108 7.23 -2.21 15.07
C ALA A 108 7.61 -1.29 16.25
N ARG A 109 7.76 0.03 16.03
CA ARG A 109 8.09 1.07 17.01
C ARG A 109 9.43 0.89 17.77
N GLY A 110 10.50 0.44 17.11
CA GLY A 110 11.77 0.11 17.79
C GLY A 110 11.71 -1.27 18.45
N ALA A 111 12.80 -1.74 19.09
CA ALA A 111 12.75 -2.97 19.88
C ALA A 111 11.60 -2.83 20.89
N PRO A 112 10.60 -3.73 20.88
CA PRO A 112 9.45 -3.60 21.78
C PRO A 112 9.92 -3.88 23.20
N THR A 113 10.11 -2.81 23.99
CA THR A 113 10.25 -2.91 25.45
C THR A 113 8.91 -3.24 26.11
N ASP A 114 7.81 -3.24 25.35
CA ASP A 114 6.45 -3.51 25.81
C ASP A 114 5.69 -4.38 24.79
N TRP A 115 5.67 -5.69 25.06
CA TRP A 115 4.99 -6.72 24.26
C TRP A 115 3.46 -6.71 24.39
N GLN A 116 2.90 -5.86 25.26
CA GLN A 116 1.45 -5.80 25.49
C GLN A 116 0.71 -4.99 24.42
N ARG A 117 1.42 -4.30 23.52
CA ARG A 117 0.80 -3.50 22.45
C ARG A 117 0.54 -4.34 21.21
N THR A 118 -0.73 -4.67 21.01
CA THR A 118 -1.24 -5.25 19.76
C THR A 118 -1.07 -4.26 18.60
N ASN A 119 -0.37 -4.68 17.54
CA ASN A 119 -0.42 -3.99 16.26
C ASN A 119 -1.66 -4.47 15.50
N TYR A 120 -2.34 -3.58 14.79
CA TYR A 120 -3.50 -3.93 13.95
C TYR A 120 -3.15 -4.91 12.80
N MET A 121 -1.86 -5.19 12.59
CA MET A 121 -1.36 -6.11 11.56
C MET A 121 -0.99 -7.50 12.11
N LEU A 122 -0.60 -7.63 13.38
CA LEU A 122 -0.24 -8.90 14.02
C LEU A 122 -0.54 -8.84 15.54
N PRO A 123 -1.10 -9.91 16.14
CA PRO A 123 -1.18 -10.03 17.59
C PRO A 123 0.21 -9.90 18.25
N GLY A 124 0.26 -9.28 19.43
CA GLY A 124 1.53 -9.05 20.16
C GLY A 124 2.31 -10.34 20.46
N THR A 125 1.58 -11.43 20.74
CA THR A 125 2.16 -12.77 20.96
C THR A 125 2.91 -13.29 19.74
N THR A 126 2.35 -13.12 18.54
CA THR A 126 3.02 -13.53 17.28
C THR A 126 4.27 -12.70 17.00
N MET A 127 4.29 -11.42 17.39
CA MET A 127 5.48 -10.59 17.25
C MET A 127 6.59 -11.01 18.23
N GLN A 128 6.24 -11.37 19.47
CA GLN A 128 7.19 -11.87 20.47
C GLN A 128 7.84 -13.17 20.03
N ASP A 129 7.04 -14.17 19.61
CA ASP A 129 7.55 -15.46 19.14
C ASP A 129 8.55 -15.29 17.98
N ARG A 130 8.26 -14.37 17.05
CA ARG A 130 9.12 -14.09 15.90
C ARG A 130 10.40 -13.35 16.28
N TRP A 131 10.34 -12.47 17.28
CA TRP A 131 11.52 -11.78 17.80
C TRP A 131 12.48 -12.72 18.52
N GLU A 132 11.96 -13.63 19.35
CA GLU A 132 12.77 -14.65 20.03
C GLU A 132 13.46 -15.56 19.02
N ARG A 133 12.75 -16.00 17.96
CA ARG A 133 13.34 -16.77 16.86
C ARG A 133 14.37 -16.00 16.05
N ALA A 134 14.27 -14.68 15.98
CA ALA A 134 15.22 -13.82 15.28
C ALA A 134 16.48 -13.51 16.12
N GLY A 135 16.62 -14.07 17.33
CA GLY A 135 17.79 -13.89 18.19
C GLY A 135 17.76 -12.60 19.01
N GLY A 136 16.58 -12.00 19.21
CA GLY A 136 16.42 -10.74 19.94
C GLY A 136 16.43 -10.86 21.47
N ALA A 137 16.80 -12.02 22.02
CA ALA A 137 17.01 -12.20 23.45
C ALA A 137 18.49 -11.93 23.79
N GLY A 138 18.76 -10.72 24.26
CA GLY A 138 19.98 -10.35 25.00
C GLY A 138 19.58 -9.95 26.41
#